data_AF-A0A440X5P9-F1
#
_entry.id   AF-A0A440X5P9-F1
#
_cell.length_a   1.000
_cell.length_b   1.000
_cell.length_c   1.000
_cell.angle_alpha   90.00
_cell.angle_beta   90.00
_cell.angle_gamma   90.00
#
_symmetry.space_group_name_H-M   'P 1'
#
loop_
_entity.id
_entity.type
_entity.pdbx_description
1 polymer ?
#
loop_
_entity_poly.entity_id
_entity_poly.type
_entity_poly.pdbx_seq_one_letter_code
_entity_poly.pdbx_strand_id
1 'polypeptide(L)' 'MADKVEKADKSDEPAVVDTQTGIFPRFRQLWNGGEHRNAVNLAKAENLSEVEWAALLDEFPGIVDVINQ' A
#
# COMPACT_ATOMS: atom_id res chain seq x y z
N MET A 1 -29.62 6.14 36.15
CA MET A 1 -28.98 7.04 35.20
C MET A 1 -27.66 6.37 34.84
N ALA A 2 -27.56 5.79 33.65
CA ALA A 2 -26.41 4.99 33.23
C ALA A 2 -25.81 5.65 31.99
N ASP A 3 -24.95 6.62 32.24
CA ASP A 3 -24.09 7.23 31.23
C ASP A 3 -22.69 6.63 31.42
N LYS A 4 -22.29 5.73 30.51
CA LYS A 4 -20.87 5.67 30.15
C LYS A 4 -20.69 5.17 28.72
N VAL A 5 -20.15 6.09 27.93
CA VAL A 5 -19.67 6.00 26.57
C VAL A 5 -18.41 5.13 26.52
N GLU A 6 -18.27 4.27 25.52
CA GLU A 6 -16.97 3.84 24.99
C GLU A 6 -17.22 3.41 23.52
N LYS A 7 -17.28 4.38 22.60
CA LYS A 7 -16.24 4.67 21.63
C LYS A 7 -15.81 3.45 20.80
N ALA A 8 -16.36 3.43 19.57
CA ALA A 8 -15.65 3.14 18.33
C ALA A 8 -14.41 2.23 18.47
N ASP A 9 -14.64 0.93 18.49
CA ASP A 9 -13.67 -0.01 17.97
C ASP A 9 -14.11 -0.38 16.56
N LYS A 10 -13.95 0.58 15.65
CA LYS A 10 -13.71 0.23 14.26
C LYS A 10 -12.26 -0.22 14.31
N SER A 11 -12.04 -1.48 14.66
CA SER A 11 -10.80 -2.15 14.37
C SER A 11 -10.59 -1.90 12.88
N ASP A 12 -9.74 -0.93 12.56
CA ASP A 12 -8.86 -0.96 11.40
C ASP A 12 -8.06 -2.25 11.57
N GLU A 13 -8.71 -3.40 11.33
CA GLU A 13 -7.99 -4.60 10.98
C GLU A 13 -7.15 -4.14 9.79
N PRO A 14 -5.81 -4.10 9.91
CA PRO A 14 -4.97 -3.71 8.81
C PRO A 14 -5.38 -4.67 7.71
N ALA A 15 -6.03 -4.16 6.66
CA ALA A 15 -6.55 -5.04 5.63
C ALA A 15 -5.34 -5.85 5.20
N VAL A 16 -5.40 -7.16 5.41
CA VAL A 16 -4.23 -8.01 5.21
C VAL A 16 -4.00 -8.03 3.72
N VAL A 17 -3.17 -7.12 3.27
CA VAL A 17 -2.77 -6.99 1.88
C VAL A 17 -1.85 -8.17 1.62
N ASP A 18 -2.30 -9.07 0.76
CA ASP A 18 -1.48 -10.20 0.36
C ASP A 18 -0.39 -9.71 -0.61
N THR A 19 0.73 -9.27 -0.03
CA THR A 19 1.88 -8.77 -0.80
C THR A 19 2.61 -9.89 -1.56
N GLN A 20 2.22 -11.15 -1.35
CA GLN A 20 2.79 -12.31 -2.03
C GLN A 20 2.09 -12.60 -3.37
N THR A 21 0.91 -12.05 -3.60
CA THR A 21 0.13 -12.23 -4.82
C THR A 21 -0.21 -10.90 -5.49
N GLY A 22 -0.89 -10.97 -6.65
CA GLY A 22 -1.29 -9.78 -7.39
C GLY A 22 -0.11 -8.95 -7.91
N ILE A 23 -0.17 -7.64 -7.69
CA ILE A 23 0.76 -6.68 -8.28
C ILE A 23 2.11 -6.60 -7.56
N PHE A 24 2.14 -6.90 -6.26
CA PHE A 24 3.30 -6.73 -5.39
C PHE A 24 4.57 -7.49 -5.84
N PRO A 25 4.54 -8.78 -6.21
CA PRO A 25 5.72 -9.46 -6.72
C PRO A 25 6.25 -8.85 -8.02
N ARG A 26 5.34 -8.36 -8.88
CA ARG A 26 5.70 -7.73 -10.16
C ARG A 26 6.25 -6.32 -9.95
N PHE A 27 5.65 -5.56 -9.05
CA PHE A 27 6.15 -4.29 -8.56
C PHE A 27 7.57 -4.46 -8.01
N ARG A 28 7.77 -5.44 -7.12
CA ARG A 28 9.08 -5.77 -6.54
C ARG A 28 10.13 -6.11 -7.59
N GLN A 29 9.78 -6.88 -8.61
CA GLN A 29 10.70 -7.18 -9.70
C GLN A 29 11.13 -5.92 -10.44
N LEU A 30 10.19 -5.07 -10.84
CA LEU A 30 10.48 -3.82 -11.53
C LEU A 30 11.28 -2.87 -10.64
N TRP A 31 10.93 -2.80 -9.36
CA TRP A 31 11.60 -1.96 -8.38
C TRP A 31 13.05 -2.39 -8.17
N ASN A 32 13.30 -3.67 -7.86
CA ASN A 32 14.66 -4.20 -7.72
C ASN A 32 15.45 -4.20 -9.04
N GLY A 33 14.76 -4.21 -10.18
CA GLY A 33 15.37 -4.05 -11.50
C GLY A 33 15.80 -2.61 -11.85
N GLY A 34 15.51 -1.63 -10.98
CA GLY A 34 15.80 -0.21 -11.20
C GLY A 34 14.75 0.54 -12.03
N GLU A 35 13.68 -0.14 -12.45
CA GLU A 35 12.56 0.46 -13.17
C GLU A 35 11.51 1.05 -12.21
N HIS A 36 11.94 1.89 -11.26
CA HIS A 36 11.07 2.42 -10.21
C HIS A 36 9.83 3.16 -10.77
N ARG A 37 10.01 3.95 -11.84
CA ARG A 37 8.91 4.68 -12.50
C ARG A 37 7.89 3.74 -13.14
N ASN A 38 8.35 2.63 -13.71
CA ASN A 38 7.48 1.63 -14.32
C ASN A 38 6.71 0.86 -13.24
N ALA A 39 7.39 0.50 -12.15
CA ALA A 39 6.76 -0.12 -10.98
C ALA A 39 5.62 0.74 -10.42
N VAL A 40 5.85 2.04 -10.21
CA VAL A 40 4.83 2.98 -9.72
C VAL A 40 3.68 3.15 -10.71
N ASN A 41 3.95 3.24 -12.01
CA ASN A 41 2.88 3.31 -13.02
C ASN A 41 2.02 2.05 -13.04
N LEU A 42 2.64 0.89 -12.86
CA LEU A 42 1.96 -0.40 -12.79
C LEU A 42 1.06 -0.48 -11.53
N ALA A 43 1.54 -0.02 -10.37
CA ALA A 43 0.71 0.14 -9.17
C ALA A 43 -0.46 1.12 -9.35
N LYS A 44 -0.25 2.23 -10.07
CA LYS A 44 -1.32 3.19 -10.41
C LYS A 44 -2.34 2.61 -11.38
N ALA A 45 -1.89 1.81 -12.35
CA ALA A 45 -2.76 1.21 -13.37
C ALA A 45 -3.71 0.15 -12.77
N GLU A 46 -3.25 -0.61 -11.77
CA GLU A 46 -4.06 -1.62 -11.07
C GLU A 46 -5.16 -1.03 -10.18
N ASN A 47 -5.26 0.29 -10.03
CA ASN A 47 -6.22 0.94 -9.12
C ASN A 47 -6.16 0.33 -7.71
N LEU A 48 -4.94 0.19 -7.18
CA LEU A 48 -4.73 -0.31 -5.83
C LEU A 48 -5.52 0.51 -4.82
N SER A 49 -6.07 -0.19 -3.84
CA SER A 49 -6.77 0.45 -2.72
C SER A 49 -5.78 1.23 -1.86
N GLU A 50 -6.28 2.18 -1.06
CA GLU A 50 -5.43 2.98 -0.16
C GLU A 50 -4.58 2.13 0.79
N VAL A 51 -5.11 0.98 1.24
CA VAL A 51 -4.38 0.04 2.10
C VAL A 51 -3.25 -0.68 1.36
N GLU A 52 -3.47 -1.04 0.10
CA GLU A 52 -2.44 -1.64 -0.76
C GLU A 52 -1.33 -0.65 -1.09
N TRP A 53 -1.71 0.60 -1.35
CA TRP A 53 -0.76 1.70 -1.49
C TRP A 53 0.04 1.91 -0.21
N ALA A 54 -0.60 1.93 0.96
CA ALA A 54 0.09 2.06 2.24
C ALA A 54 1.08 0.90 2.47
N ALA A 55 0.71 -0.34 2.15
CA ALA A 55 1.60 -1.49 2.23
C ALA A 55 2.81 -1.38 1.28
N LEU A 56 2.59 -0.89 0.04
CA LEU A 56 3.70 -0.62 -0.89
C LEU A 56 4.62 0.48 -0.38
N LEU A 57 4.07 1.55 0.19
CA LEU A 57 4.85 2.66 0.75
C LEU A 57 5.66 2.23 1.99
N ASP A 58 5.11 1.33 2.80
CA ASP A 58 5.80 0.75 3.96
C ASP A 58 6.99 -0.13 3.52
N GLU A 59 6.77 -1.00 2.52
CA GLU A 59 7.83 -1.87 1.99
C GLU A 59 8.85 -1.09 1.13
N PHE A 60 8.41 -0.04 0.42
CA PHE A 60 9.23 0.79 -0.47
C PHE A 60 8.99 2.29 -0.24
N PRO A 61 9.61 2.89 0.79
CA PRO A 61 9.46 4.33 1.06
C PRO A 61 9.96 5.22 -0.09
N GLY A 62 10.85 4.71 -0.93
CA GLY A 62 11.34 5.42 -2.13
C GLY A 62 10.27 5.67 -3.19
N ILE A 63 9.10 5.01 -3.12
CA ILE A 63 7.97 5.28 -4.01
C ILE A 63 7.57 6.75 -3.96
N VAL A 64 7.57 7.34 -2.76
CA VAL A 64 7.21 8.75 -2.58
C VAL A 64 8.17 9.66 -3.36
N ASP A 65 9.46 9.37 -3.32
CA ASP A 65 10.49 10.12 -4.07
C ASP A 65 10.23 10.06 -5.58
N VAL A 66 9.93 8.86 -6.09
CA VAL A 66 9.65 8.62 -7.52
C VAL A 66 8.36 9.29 -7.99
N ILE A 67 7.35 9.39 -7.11
CA ILE A 67 6.09 10.09 -7.42
C ILE A 67 6.28 11.61 -7.42
N ASN A 68 7.19 12.14 -6.58
CA ASN A 68 7.46 13.57 -6.47
C ASN A 68 8.53 14.09 -7.46
N GLN A 69 9.09 13.23 -8.32
CA GLN A 69 10.02 13.55 -9.42
C GLN A 69 9.34 13.92 -10.74
#